data_AF-A0AAW2RUP7-F1
#
_entry.id   AF-A0AAW2RUP7-F1
#
_cell.length_a   1.000
_cell.length_b   1.000
_cell.length_c   1.000
_cell.angle_alpha   90.00
_cell.angle_beta   90.00
_cell.angle_gamma   90.00
#
_symmetry.space_group_name_H-M   'P 1'
#
loop_
_entity.id
_entity.type
_entity.pdbx_description
1 polymer ?
#
loop_
_entity_poly.entity_id
_entity_poly.type
_entity_poly.pdbx_seq_one_letter_code
_entity_poly.pdbx_strand_id
1 'polypeptide(L)'
;MARKWQRVAALRRKRISFPRKVGEVSTSDEHSSSETPEKGHFIVYTTDKRRLSFPIAYLNSSIFRELLRMSEEEFGLPRDGPITLPCDSEFMGYVISLMQKKAAREVEKALLLSMGSCRSSSSYNNIHQQETSSIPLCGC
;
A
#
# COMPACT_ATOMS: atom_id res chain seq x y z
N MET A 1 -16.41 -9.70 10.96
CA MET A 1 -15.42 -8.92 11.72
C MET A 1 -15.15 -7.59 11.00
N ALA A 2 -15.97 -6.56 11.24
CA ALA A 2 -15.89 -5.26 10.53
C ALA A 2 -16.55 -4.14 11.34
N ARG A 3 -16.09 -3.88 12.59
CA ARG A 3 -16.71 -2.88 13.47
C ARG A 3 -15.73 -2.10 14.37
N LYS A 4 -14.48 -1.85 13.95
CA LYS A 4 -13.50 -1.13 14.79
C LYS A 4 -12.72 -0.01 14.09
N TRP A 5 -13.41 0.74 13.23
CA TRP A 5 -12.87 1.98 12.60
C TRP A 5 -13.80 3.20 12.76
N GLN A 6 -14.77 3.16 13.69
CA GLN A 6 -15.81 4.22 13.80
C GLN A 6 -15.94 4.86 15.20
N ARG A 7 -14.83 5.06 15.95
CA ARG A 7 -14.96 5.65 17.30
C ARG A 7 -13.89 6.65 17.70
N VAL A 8 -13.49 7.55 16.80
CA VAL A 8 -12.58 8.67 17.15
C VAL A 8 -13.03 10.03 16.58
N ALA A 9 -14.29 10.19 16.17
CA ALA A 9 -14.76 11.44 15.53
C ALA A 9 -15.60 12.37 16.43
N ALA A 10 -15.65 12.17 17.74
CA ALA A 10 -16.61 12.89 18.61
C ALA A 10 -16.01 13.91 19.59
N LEU A 11 -14.70 14.17 19.61
CA LEU A 11 -14.16 15.23 20.47
C LEU A 11 -13.01 16.00 19.80
N ARG A 12 -13.11 17.33 19.87
CA ARG A 12 -12.17 18.38 19.41
C ARG A 12 -12.44 18.96 18.02
N ARG A 13 -13.55 19.68 17.90
CA ARG A 13 -13.61 20.88 17.03
C ARG A 13 -12.56 21.88 17.52
N LYS A 14 -11.43 22.00 16.83
CA LYS A 14 -10.67 23.26 16.72
C LYS A 14 -10.35 23.46 15.25
N ARG A 15 -11.14 24.32 14.62
CA ARG A 15 -11.01 24.78 13.24
C ARG A 15 -9.70 25.56 13.14
N ILE A 16 -8.64 24.95 12.62
CA ILE A 16 -7.44 25.70 12.22
C ILE A 16 -7.67 26.09 10.77
N SER A 17 -8.15 27.32 10.54
CA SER A 17 -8.18 27.90 9.21
C SER A 17 -6.75 28.27 8.82
N PHE A 18 -6.17 27.53 7.87
CA PHE A 18 -4.90 27.89 7.26
C PHE A 18 -5.15 28.80 6.05
N PRO A 19 -4.46 29.96 5.95
CA PRO A 19 -4.61 30.86 4.82
C PRO A 19 -3.99 30.23 3.57
N ARG A 20 -4.75 30.34 2.47
CA ARG A 20 -4.41 29.93 1.11
C ARG A 20 -3.18 30.72 0.63
N LYS A 21 -2.01 30.08 0.53
CA LYS A 21 -0.89 30.63 -0.24
C LYS A 21 -0.96 30.06 -1.66
N VAL A 22 -1.31 30.94 -2.60
CA VAL A 22 -1.06 30.76 -4.03
C VAL A 22 0.45 30.70 -4.21
N GLY A 23 0.92 29.59 -4.76
CA GLY A 23 2.30 29.34 -5.16
C GLY A 23 2.26 28.61 -6.49
N GLU A 24 2.42 29.39 -7.55
CA GLU A 24 2.56 28.99 -8.94
C GLU A 24 3.76 28.06 -9.13
N VAL A 25 3.50 26.79 -9.47
CA VAL A 25 4.37 25.96 -10.31
C VAL A 25 3.45 25.07 -11.14
N SER A 26 3.48 25.33 -12.45
CA SER A 26 2.78 24.59 -13.48
C SER A 26 3.58 23.34 -13.84
N THR A 27 2.99 22.16 -13.65
CA THR A 27 3.10 21.07 -14.62
C THR A 27 1.72 20.41 -14.69
N SER A 28 1.09 20.64 -15.83
CA SER A 28 -0.17 20.09 -16.31
C SER A 28 -0.26 18.58 -16.14
N ASP A 29 -1.36 18.11 -15.57
CA ASP A 29 -2.23 17.11 -16.22
C ASP A 29 -3.62 17.15 -15.55
N GLU A 30 -4.54 17.79 -16.26
CA GLU A 30 -5.98 17.73 -16.02
C GLU A 30 -6.51 16.33 -16.33
N HIS A 31 -7.04 15.67 -15.31
CA HIS A 31 -8.13 14.71 -15.50
C HIS A 31 -9.31 15.13 -14.62
N SER A 32 -9.99 16.18 -15.08
CA SER A 32 -11.33 16.57 -14.64
C SER A 32 -12.31 15.53 -15.16
N SER A 33 -12.86 14.66 -14.30
CA SER A 33 -14.10 13.95 -14.59
C SER A 33 -14.83 13.45 -13.33
N SER A 34 -16.07 13.94 -13.21
CA SER A 34 -17.21 13.44 -12.45
C SER A 34 -17.36 13.83 -10.96
N GLU A 35 -18.14 14.89 -10.78
CA GLU A 35 -19.26 15.02 -9.82
C GLU A 35 -19.38 13.93 -8.75
N THR A 36 -18.59 14.04 -7.69
CA THR A 36 -18.95 13.49 -6.38
C THR A 36 -18.49 14.48 -5.29
N PRO A 37 -19.23 14.64 -4.18
CA PRO A 37 -18.88 15.61 -3.15
C PRO A 37 -17.46 15.36 -2.65
N GLU A 38 -16.68 16.44 -2.58
CA GLU A 38 -15.25 16.53 -2.26
C GLU A 38 -14.76 15.35 -1.41
N LYS A 39 -14.31 14.28 -2.08
CA LYS A 39 -13.71 13.12 -1.42
C LYS A 39 -12.41 13.60 -0.80
N GLY A 40 -12.30 13.45 0.52
CA GLY A 40 -11.08 13.80 1.23
C GLY A 40 -9.85 13.12 0.62
N HIS A 41 -8.68 13.68 0.87
CA HIS A 41 -7.41 13.07 0.48
C HIS A 41 -6.69 12.56 1.72
N PHE A 42 -5.95 11.46 1.58
CA PHE A 42 -4.98 11.03 2.57
C PHE A 42 -3.56 11.28 2.07
N ILE A 43 -2.62 11.32 3.00
CA ILE A 43 -1.22 11.62 2.73
C ILE A 43 -0.39 10.42 3.19
N VAL A 44 0.54 10.02 2.33
CA VAL A 44 1.56 9.03 2.66
C VAL A 44 2.93 9.60 2.34
N TYR A 45 3.94 9.06 3.01
CA TYR A 45 5.34 9.30 2.75
C TYR A 45 5.96 8.06 2.13
N THR A 46 6.97 8.26 1.32
CA THR A 46 7.77 7.18 0.71
C THR A 46 9.13 7.05 1.40
N THR A 47 9.89 6.00 1.10
CA THR A 47 11.22 5.79 1.68
C THR A 47 12.22 6.88 1.30
N ASP A 48 12.04 7.51 0.13
CA ASP A 48 12.76 8.71 -0.32
C ASP A 48 12.19 10.03 0.26
N LYS A 49 11.37 9.93 1.32
CA LYS A 49 10.80 11.04 2.10
C LYS A 49 9.92 11.99 1.29
N ARG A 50 9.42 11.57 0.12
CA ARG A 50 8.47 12.38 -0.65
C ARG A 50 7.07 12.23 -0.09
N ARG A 51 6.32 13.32 -0.15
CA ARG A 51 4.94 13.40 0.31
C ARG A 51 4.01 13.25 -0.89
N LEU A 52 3.11 12.26 -0.84
CA LEU A 52 2.14 11.98 -1.88
C LEU A 52 0.72 12.08 -1.33
N SER A 53 -0.19 12.66 -2.11
CA SER A 53 -1.60 12.84 -1.75
C SER A 53 -2.50 12.01 -2.65
N PHE A 54 -3.43 11.27 -2.05
CA PHE A 54 -4.29 10.33 -2.75
C PHE A 54 -5.75 10.56 -2.37
N PRO A 55 -6.69 10.49 -3.34
CA PRO A 55 -8.11 10.49 -3.02
C PRO A 55 -8.44 9.30 -2.10
N ILE A 56 -9.31 9.51 -1.11
CA ILE A 56 -9.68 8.45 -0.14
C ILE A 56 -10.27 7.19 -0.79
N ALA A 57 -10.78 7.32 -2.03
CA ALA A 57 -11.25 6.20 -2.84
C ALA A 57 -10.15 5.14 -3.08
N TYR A 58 -8.87 5.53 -3.09
CA TYR A 58 -7.75 4.61 -3.29
C TYR A 58 -7.58 3.64 -2.12
N LEU A 59 -8.07 3.95 -0.91
CA LEU A 59 -8.02 3.02 0.22
C LEU A 59 -8.83 1.73 -0.01
N ASN A 60 -9.78 1.75 -0.96
CA ASN A 60 -10.54 0.57 -1.35
C ASN A 60 -9.84 -0.28 -2.43
N SER A 61 -8.72 0.19 -3.01
CA SER A 61 -7.93 -0.58 -3.97
C SER A 61 -7.18 -1.71 -3.26
N SER A 62 -7.18 -2.90 -3.86
CA SER A 62 -6.38 -4.04 -3.38
C SER A 62 -4.90 -3.71 -3.31
N ILE A 63 -4.38 -2.95 -4.28
CA ILE A 63 -2.97 -2.54 -4.32
C ILE A 63 -2.64 -1.63 -3.13
N PHE A 64 -3.47 -0.63 -2.86
CA PHE A 64 -3.24 0.27 -1.73
C PHE A 64 -3.40 -0.42 -0.38
N ARG A 65 -4.33 -1.37 -0.27
CA ARG A 65 -4.46 -2.20 0.94
C ARG A 65 -3.22 -3.05 1.17
N GLU A 66 -2.63 -3.60 0.12
CA GLU A 66 -1.40 -4.38 0.21
C GLU A 66 -0.22 -3.50 0.61
N LEU A 67 -0.06 -2.33 -0.01
CA LEU A 67 0.98 -1.35 0.36
C LEU A 67 0.87 -0.91 1.83
N LEU A 68 -0.34 -0.66 2.32
CA LEU A 68 -0.59 -0.30 3.72
C LEU A 68 -0.31 -1.47 4.66
N ARG A 69 -0.60 -2.71 4.25
CA ARG A 69 -0.23 -3.90 5.02
C ARG A 69 1.29 -4.03 5.13
N MET A 70 2.01 -3.89 4.02
CA MET A 70 3.48 -3.93 4.04
C MET A 70 4.06 -2.81 4.92
N SER A 71 3.48 -1.61 4.85
CA SER A 71 3.83 -0.49 5.72
C SER A 71 3.64 -0.81 7.20
N GLU A 72 2.51 -1.43 7.57
CA GLU A 72 2.26 -1.88 8.94
C GLU A 72 3.26 -2.96 9.39
N GLU A 73 3.65 -3.87 8.51
CA GLU A 73 4.60 -4.94 8.82
C GLU A 73 6.03 -4.40 9.04
N GLU A 74 6.45 -3.39 8.27
CA GLU A 74 7.79 -2.81 8.38
C GLU A 74 7.90 -1.72 9.45
N PHE A 75 6.92 -0.82 9.52
CA PHE A 75 6.97 0.38 10.37
C PHE A 75 6.01 0.32 11.58
N GLY A 76 5.12 -0.67 11.62
CA GLY A 76 4.05 -0.75 12.60
C GLY A 76 2.88 0.19 12.29
N LEU A 77 1.83 0.11 13.12
CA LEU A 77 0.71 1.04 13.05
C LEU A 77 1.14 2.44 13.53
N PRO A 78 0.94 3.50 12.73
CA PRO A 78 1.25 4.85 13.16
C PRO A 78 0.31 5.25 14.30
N ARG A 79 0.88 5.60 15.47
CA ARG A 79 0.13 6.12 16.62
C ARG A 79 -0.19 7.61 16.47
N ASP A 80 0.85 8.41 16.23
CA ASP A 80 0.76 9.87 16.04
C ASP A 80 1.63 10.34 14.85
N GLY A 81 2.03 9.41 13.97
CA GLY A 81 2.97 9.65 12.88
C GLY A 81 2.33 9.55 11.49
N PRO A 82 3.04 10.03 10.45
CA PRO A 82 2.61 9.81 9.08
C PRO A 82 2.66 8.32 8.71
N ILE A 83 1.83 7.93 7.74
CA ILE A 83 1.93 6.62 7.09
C ILE A 83 3.12 6.69 6.12
N THR A 84 4.10 5.80 6.29
CA THR A 84 5.25 5.66 5.37
C THR A 84 5.14 4.35 4.62
N LEU A 85 5.08 4.39 3.30
CA LEU A 85 5.07 3.20 2.46
C LEU A 85 6.49 2.66 2.26
N PRO A 86 6.67 1.34 2.20
CA PRO A 86 7.95 0.69 1.98
C PRO A 86 8.34 0.69 0.48
N CYS A 87 8.15 1.83 -0.17
CA CYS A 87 8.41 2.03 -1.59
C CYS A 87 8.92 3.46 -1.82
N ASP A 88 9.68 3.66 -2.89
CA ASP A 88 10.06 5.00 -3.35
C ASP A 88 8.92 5.67 -4.14
N SER A 89 9.10 6.96 -4.41
CA SER A 89 8.12 7.75 -5.16
C SER A 89 8.01 7.38 -6.64
N GLU A 90 9.05 6.81 -7.26
CA GLU A 90 9.04 6.39 -8.66
C GLU A 90 8.10 5.20 -8.84
N PHE A 91 8.24 4.19 -7.98
CA PHE A 91 7.33 3.06 -7.92
C PHE A 91 5.88 3.50 -7.67
N MET A 92 5.66 4.46 -6.76
CA MET A 92 4.32 5.00 -6.52
C MET A 92 3.74 5.70 -7.77
N GLY A 93 4.57 6.37 -8.56
CA GLY A 93 4.16 6.94 -9.85
C GLY A 93 3.66 5.87 -10.82
N TYR A 94 4.38 4.75 -10.91
CA TYR A 94 3.95 3.60 -11.72
C TYR A 94 2.60 3.02 -11.25
N VAL A 95 2.44 2.83 -9.93
CA VAL A 95 1.18 2.35 -9.33
C VAL A 95 0.01 3.29 -9.65
N ILE A 96 0.21 4.61 -9.54
CA ILE A 96 -0.83 5.60 -9.85
C ILE A 96 -1.25 5.50 -11.32
N SER A 97 -0.28 5.44 -12.23
CA SER A 97 -0.54 5.31 -13.68
C SER A 97 -1.33 4.02 -13.98
N LEU A 98 -0.99 2.90 -13.33
CA LEU A 98 -1.74 1.65 -13.48
C LEU A 98 -3.20 1.78 -13.03
N MET A 99 -3.42 2.41 -11.87
CA MET A 99 -4.75 2.59 -11.30
C MET A 99 -5.63 3.53 -12.14
N GLN A 100 -5.04 4.61 -12.69
CA GLN A 100 -5.77 5.57 -13.52
C GLN A 100 -6.17 4.99 -14.88
N LYS A 101 -5.31 4.15 -15.47
CA LYS A 101 -5.53 3.60 -16.81
C LYS A 101 -6.47 2.39 -16.85
N LYS A 102 -7.07 1.98 -15.71
CA LYS A 102 -7.81 0.71 -15.56
C LYS A 102 -7.01 -0.46 -16.17
N ALA A 103 -5.83 -0.71 -15.61
CA ALA A 103 -4.98 -1.80 -16.06
C ALA A 103 -5.76 -3.13 -16.13
N ALA A 104 -5.32 -4.01 -17.04
CA ALA A 104 -5.87 -5.37 -17.11
C ALA A 104 -5.77 -6.04 -15.73
N ARG A 105 -6.81 -6.78 -15.33
CA ARG A 105 -6.90 -7.39 -13.99
C ARG A 105 -5.71 -8.31 -13.70
N GLU A 106 -5.11 -8.87 -14.75
CA GLU A 106 -3.93 -9.72 -14.74
C GLU A 106 -2.70 -8.94 -14.26
N VAL A 107 -2.54 -7.69 -14.68
CA VAL A 107 -1.42 -6.82 -14.26
C VAL A 107 -1.56 -6.46 -12.78
N GLU A 108 -2.77 -6.10 -12.34
CA GLU A 108 -3.02 -5.83 -10.91
C GLU A 108 -2.75 -7.06 -10.04
N LYS A 109 -3.18 -8.25 -10.49
CA LYS A 109 -2.89 -9.52 -9.81
C LYS A 109 -1.40 -9.81 -9.77
N ALA A 110 -0.69 -9.66 -10.88
CA ALA A 110 0.75 -9.88 -10.95
C ALA A 110 1.51 -8.95 -10.00
N LEU A 111 1.11 -7.67 -9.95
CA LEU A 111 1.67 -6.70 -9.02
C LEU A 111 1.45 -7.12 -7.56
N LEU A 112 0.23 -7.53 -7.20
CA LEU A 112 -0.10 -8.00 -5.86
C LEU A 112 0.68 -9.25 -5.46
N LEU A 113 0.84 -10.21 -6.39
CA LEU A 113 1.64 -11.41 -6.17
C LEU A 113 3.11 -11.06 -5.96
N SER A 114 3.65 -10.12 -6.75
CA SER A 114 5.04 -9.66 -6.61
C SER A 114 5.27 -9.02 -5.24
N MET A 115 4.39 -8.10 -4.80
CA MET A 115 4.47 -7.49 -3.47
C MET A 115 4.34 -8.51 -2.33
N GLY A 116 3.48 -9.51 -2.49
CA GLY A 116 3.30 -10.58 -1.50
C GLY A 116 4.43 -11.61 -1.46
N SER A 117 5.19 -11.77 -2.55
CA SER A 117 6.20 -12.84 -2.70
C SER A 117 7.51 -12.57 -1.96
N CYS A 118 7.81 -11.33 -1.57
CA CYS A 118 9.02 -11.00 -0.81
C CYS A 118 9.03 -11.57 0.63
N ARG A 119 7.92 -12.19 1.05
CA ARG A 119 7.72 -12.73 2.40
C ARG A 119 8.22 -14.17 2.58
N SER A 120 8.58 -14.85 1.48
CA SER A 120 8.92 -16.28 1.51
C SER A 120 10.42 -16.59 1.48
N SER A 121 11.30 -15.59 1.39
CA SER A 121 12.77 -15.84 1.36
C SER A 121 13.42 -16.03 2.73
N SER A 122 12.66 -16.16 3.82
CA SER A 122 13.21 -16.48 5.16
C SER A 122 13.04 -17.95 5.58
N SER A 123 13.05 -18.89 4.64
CA SER A 123 13.07 -20.34 4.94
C SER A 123 13.84 -21.14 3.89
N TYR A 124 15.10 -20.80 3.65
CA TYR A 124 16.07 -21.77 3.18
C TYR A 124 17.16 -21.91 4.24
N ASN A 125 16.98 -22.85 5.16
CA ASN A 125 18.04 -23.47 5.96
C ASN A 125 17.46 -24.72 6.62
N ASN A 126 17.36 -25.81 5.84
CA ASN A 126 17.61 -27.22 6.22
C ASN A 126 16.98 -28.17 5.18
N ILE A 127 17.53 -28.20 3.97
CA ILE A 127 17.48 -29.41 3.14
C ILE A 127 18.90 -29.67 2.64
N HIS A 128 19.75 -30.12 3.55
CA HIS A 128 20.92 -30.92 3.17
C HIS A 128 21.39 -31.76 4.36
N GLN A 129 20.74 -32.89 4.60
CA GLN A 129 21.49 -34.14 4.73
C GLN A 129 20.58 -35.38 4.60
N GLN A 130 21.02 -36.23 3.67
CA GLN A 130 20.73 -37.65 3.53
C GLN A 130 19.47 -38.07 2.78
N GLU A 131 19.56 -37.93 1.46
CA GLU A 131 19.24 -39.03 0.55
C GLU A 131 20.09 -40.25 0.93
N THR A 132 19.47 -41.30 1.49
CA THR A 132 19.63 -42.69 1.03
C THR A 132 18.57 -43.60 1.69
N SER A 133 18.05 -44.53 0.88
CA SER A 133 17.25 -45.71 1.21
C SER A 133 15.75 -45.54 1.49
N SER A 134 14.95 -45.54 0.42
CA SER A 134 13.80 -46.45 0.33
C SER A 134 14.36 -47.87 0.11
N ILE A 135 13.92 -48.93 0.79
CA ILE A 135 12.62 -49.62 0.69
C ILE A 135 12.46 -50.52 1.94
N PRO A 136 11.26 -50.65 2.55
CA PRO A 136 10.99 -51.66 3.56
C PRO A 136 10.39 -52.90 2.90
N LEU A 137 11.01 -54.09 2.98
CA LEU A 137 10.29 -55.36 2.81
C LEU A 137 10.94 -56.50 3.60
N CYS A 138 10.12 -57.11 4.46
CA CYS A 138 10.30 -58.37 5.14
C CYS A 138 10.16 -59.54 4.15
N GLY A 139 10.91 -60.64 4.34
CA GLY A 139 10.49 -61.97 3.91
C GLY A 139 11.51 -62.82 3.15
N CYS A 140 11.92 -63.91 3.83
CA CYS A 140 12.68 -65.10 3.41
C CYS A 140 14.20 -64.98 3.28
#